data_AF-A0AAD6YY62-F1
#
_entry.id   AF-A0AAD6YY62-F1
#
_cell.length_a   1.000
_cell.length_b   1.000
_cell.length_c   1.000
_cell.angle_alpha   90.00
_cell.angle_beta   90.00
_cell.angle_gamma   90.00
#
_symmetry.space_group_name_H-M   'P 1'
#
loop_
_entity.id
_entity.type
_entity.pdbx_description
1 polymer ?
#
loop_
_entity_poly.entity_id
_entity_poly.type
_entity_poly.pdbx_seq_one_letter_code
_entity_poly.pdbx_strand_id
1 'polypeptide(L)'
;MERAWQDVRKDTLEVYREIFLHLEELDLLDMEPPIDGACLFIVFQPRIQNSLNETLASWNLHKIRTAKYKSPQAIYELSRAKAINRGYWTGDPGDDFATASHPSYGEDVSGPLPPSELVDDPEAPDYQEPADAAAERDASTTMTKLKR
;
A
#
# COMPACT_ATOMS: atom_id res chain seq x y z
N MET A 1 -5.49 0.50 1.29
CA MET A 1 -4.60 -0.69 1.23
C MET A 1 -4.85 -1.61 2.42
N GLU A 2 -5.23 -1.09 3.60
CA GLU A 2 -5.41 -1.90 4.81
C GLU A 2 -6.52 -2.95 4.72
N ARG A 3 -7.64 -2.69 4.03
CA ARG A 3 -8.76 -3.63 4.00
C ARG A 3 -8.44 -4.95 3.31
N ALA A 4 -7.74 -4.91 2.16
CA ALA A 4 -7.31 -6.12 1.47
C ALA A 4 -6.31 -6.92 2.31
N TRP A 5 -5.39 -6.23 2.99
CA TRP A 5 -4.43 -6.88 3.89
C TRP A 5 -5.11 -7.51 5.12
N GLN A 6 -6.13 -6.83 5.67
CA GLN A 6 -6.92 -7.35 6.77
C GLN A 6 -7.68 -8.62 6.38
N ASP A 7 -8.28 -8.64 5.19
CA ASP A 7 -8.99 -9.81 4.66
C ASP A 7 -8.01 -10.96 4.37
N VAL A 8 -6.84 -10.69 3.76
CA VAL A 8 -5.79 -11.71 3.55
C VAL A 8 -5.32 -12.31 4.88
N ARG A 9 -5.05 -11.46 5.88
CA ARG A 9 -4.61 -11.94 7.19
C ARG A 9 -5.67 -12.85 7.82
N LYS A 10 -6.91 -12.39 7.84
CA LYS A 10 -8.01 -13.10 8.51
C LYS A 10 -8.41 -14.37 7.79
N ASP A 11 -8.57 -14.32 6.47
CA ASP A 11 -9.18 -15.41 5.71
C ASP A 11 -8.14 -16.40 5.16
N THR A 12 -6.87 -15.99 5.03
CA THR A 12 -5.80 -16.83 4.47
C THR A 12 -4.77 -17.24 5.51
N LEU A 13 -4.28 -16.32 6.33
CA LEU A 13 -3.12 -16.59 7.20
C LEU A 13 -3.52 -17.14 8.58
N GLU A 14 -4.70 -16.81 9.07
CA GLU A 14 -5.14 -17.21 10.42
C GLU A 14 -5.20 -18.74 10.59
N VAL A 15 -5.61 -19.47 9.55
CA VAL A 15 -5.65 -20.95 9.56
C VAL A 15 -4.25 -21.53 9.78
N TYR A 16 -3.22 -21.00 9.13
CA TYR A 16 -1.84 -21.47 9.32
C TYR A 16 -1.32 -21.11 10.70
N ARG A 17 -1.67 -19.92 11.21
CA ARG A 17 -1.34 -19.53 12.57
C ARG A 17 -1.94 -20.50 13.59
N GLU A 18 -3.20 -20.88 13.44
CA GLU A 18 -3.85 -21.86 14.32
C GLU A 18 -3.17 -23.24 14.23
N ILE A 19 -2.82 -23.70 13.02
CA ILE A 19 -2.09 -24.95 12.83
C ILE A 19 -0.75 -24.93 13.56
N PHE A 20 0.03 -23.85 13.43
CA PHE A 20 1.35 -23.76 14.07
C PHE A 20 1.26 -23.71 15.58
N LEU A 21 0.30 -22.95 16.12
CA LEU A 21 0.04 -22.93 17.57
C LEU A 21 -0.35 -24.31 18.08
N HIS A 22 -1.20 -25.03 17.34
CA HIS A 22 -1.59 -26.38 17.74
C HIS A 22 -0.42 -27.38 17.68
N LEU A 23 0.51 -27.22 16.74
CA LEU A 23 1.72 -28.04 16.68
C LEU A 23 2.67 -27.74 17.85
N GLU A 24 2.81 -26.47 18.24
CA GLU A 24 3.57 -26.08 19.44
C GLU A 24 2.94 -26.64 20.72
N GLU A 25 1.61 -26.57 20.86
CA GLU A 25 0.88 -27.13 22.01
C GLU A 25 1.05 -28.65 22.18
N LEU A 26 1.34 -29.37 21.09
CA LEU A 26 1.56 -30.81 21.08
C LEU A 26 3.04 -31.20 21.23
N ASP A 27 3.94 -30.24 21.44
CA ASP A 27 5.39 -30.43 21.42
C ASP A 27 5.89 -31.07 20.10
N LEU A 28 5.20 -30.81 18.98
CA LEU A 28 5.55 -31.30 17.63
C LEU A 28 6.32 -30.26 16.81
N LEU A 29 6.38 -29.02 17.29
CA LEU A 29 7.06 -27.91 16.65
C LEU A 29 7.86 -27.15 17.72
N ASP A 30 9.18 -27.13 17.57
CA ASP A 30 10.08 -26.31 18.37
C ASP A 30 10.86 -25.33 17.47
N MET A 31 10.80 -24.03 17.78
CA MET A 31 11.49 -22.99 17.01
C MET A 31 12.92 -22.73 17.49
N GLU A 32 13.38 -23.36 18.57
CA GLU A 32 14.76 -23.28 19.05
C GLU A 32 15.75 -24.00 18.10
N PRO A 33 15.51 -25.25 17.67
CA PRO A 33 16.32 -25.88 16.64
C PRO A 33 15.96 -25.35 15.24
N PRO A 34 16.95 -25.08 14.37
CA PRO A 34 16.68 -24.57 13.01
C PRO A 34 16.04 -25.61 12.08
N ILE A 35 16.01 -26.89 12.47
CA ILE A 35 15.51 -28.00 11.65
C ILE A 35 13.99 -27.89 11.47
N ASP A 36 13.27 -27.71 12.56
CA ASP A 36 11.82 -27.63 12.58
C ASP A 36 11.33 -26.39 11.82
N GLY A 37 12.01 -25.25 11.98
CA GLY A 37 11.77 -24.05 11.17
C GLY A 37 12.00 -24.27 9.68
N ALA A 38 13.05 -25.00 9.29
CA ALA A 38 13.30 -25.34 7.89
C ALA A 38 12.24 -26.31 7.33
N CYS A 39 11.85 -27.33 8.10
CA CYS A 39 10.78 -28.25 7.75
C CYS A 39 9.44 -27.51 7.57
N LEU A 40 9.10 -26.62 8.49
CA LEU A 40 7.89 -25.80 8.41
C LEU A 40 7.90 -24.94 7.14
N PHE A 41 9.03 -24.29 6.85
CA PHE A 41 9.19 -23.47 5.64
C PHE A 41 8.99 -24.29 4.37
N ILE A 42 9.70 -25.43 4.22
CA ILE A 42 9.62 -26.27 3.02
C ILE A 42 8.18 -26.80 2.81
N VAL A 43 7.49 -27.19 3.87
CA VAL A 43 6.15 -27.79 3.76
C VAL A 43 5.06 -26.74 3.57
N PHE A 44 5.10 -25.64 4.33
CA PHE A 44 4.01 -24.69 4.39
C PHE A 44 4.19 -23.47 3.49
N GLN A 45 5.41 -23.08 3.12
CA GLN A 45 5.61 -21.98 2.17
C GLN A 45 4.85 -22.19 0.84
N PRO A 46 4.96 -23.34 0.13
CA PRO A 46 4.21 -23.50 -1.11
C PRO A 46 2.69 -23.53 -0.90
N ARG A 47 2.23 -24.01 0.27
CA ARG A 47 0.80 -24.05 0.62
C ARG A 47 0.25 -22.66 0.90
N ILE A 48 0.97 -21.88 1.70
CA ILE A 48 0.64 -20.48 2.01
C ILE A 48 0.64 -19.67 0.71
N GLN A 49 1.65 -19.85 -0.14
CA GLN A 49 1.72 -19.15 -1.43
C GLN A 49 0.54 -19.50 -2.33
N ASN A 50 0.15 -20.78 -2.39
CA ASN A 50 -1.03 -21.18 -3.16
C ASN A 50 -2.32 -20.51 -2.63
N SER A 51 -2.54 -20.54 -1.32
CA SER A 51 -3.71 -19.90 -0.70
C SER A 51 -3.71 -18.38 -0.91
N LEU A 52 -2.54 -17.73 -0.88
CA LEU A 52 -2.42 -16.30 -1.22
C LEU A 52 -2.77 -16.04 -2.68
N ASN A 53 -2.36 -16.91 -3.61
CA ASN A 53 -2.70 -16.79 -5.02
C ASN A 53 -4.22 -16.96 -5.25
N GLU A 54 -4.86 -17.88 -4.55
CA GLU A 54 -6.31 -18.08 -4.59
C GLU A 54 -7.06 -16.86 -4.04
N THR A 55 -6.63 -16.33 -2.90
CA THR A 55 -7.19 -15.10 -2.32
C THR A 55 -7.01 -13.91 -3.24
N LEU A 56 -5.86 -13.77 -3.89
CA LEU A 56 -5.61 -12.74 -4.89
C LEU A 56 -6.59 -12.87 -6.07
N ALA A 57 -6.75 -14.07 -6.62
CA ALA A 57 -7.68 -14.33 -7.73
C ALA A 57 -9.13 -14.02 -7.33
N SER A 58 -9.55 -14.48 -6.15
CA SER A 58 -10.86 -14.20 -5.59
C SER A 58 -11.09 -12.71 -5.38
N TRP A 59 -10.11 -12.01 -4.79
CA TRP A 59 -10.18 -10.58 -4.54
C TRP A 59 -10.31 -9.77 -5.83
N ASN A 60 -9.51 -10.11 -6.85
CA ASN A 60 -9.53 -9.44 -8.16
C ASN A 60 -10.88 -9.54 -8.87
N LEU A 61 -11.63 -10.62 -8.60
CA LEU A 61 -12.94 -10.89 -9.18
C LEU A 61 -14.11 -10.47 -8.25
N HIS A 62 -13.86 -10.23 -6.97
CA HIS A 62 -14.88 -9.87 -5.99
C HIS A 62 -15.50 -8.49 -6.29
N LYS A 63 -16.83 -8.42 -6.25
CA LYS A 63 -17.58 -7.17 -6.50
C LYS A 63 -17.59 -6.25 -5.29
N ILE A 64 -16.99 -5.08 -5.43
CA ILE A 64 -16.96 -4.08 -4.36
C ILE A 64 -18.26 -3.27 -4.37
N ARG A 65 -18.99 -3.29 -3.24
CA ARG A 65 -20.28 -2.58 -3.09
C ARG A 65 -20.15 -1.09 -3.34
N THR A 66 -19.11 -0.45 -2.80
CA THR A 66 -18.86 1.00 -2.95
C THR A 66 -18.43 1.39 -4.36
N ALA A 67 -17.93 0.44 -5.15
CA ALA A 67 -17.52 0.66 -6.53
C ALA A 67 -18.62 0.25 -7.55
N LYS A 68 -19.90 0.40 -7.16
CA LYS A 68 -21.06 0.02 -7.99
C LYS A 68 -21.03 -1.45 -8.45
N TYR A 69 -20.62 -2.36 -7.57
CA TYR A 69 -20.50 -3.80 -7.82
C TYR A 69 -19.52 -4.18 -8.93
N LYS A 70 -18.54 -3.32 -9.21
CA LYS A 70 -17.42 -3.66 -10.09
C LYS A 70 -16.33 -4.37 -9.29
N SER A 71 -15.69 -5.35 -9.93
CA SER A 71 -14.51 -5.99 -9.35
C SER A 71 -13.27 -5.11 -9.51
N PRO A 72 -12.23 -5.26 -8.68
CA PRO A 72 -10.96 -4.57 -8.87
C PRO A 72 -10.43 -4.68 -10.30
N GLN A 73 -10.50 -5.87 -10.90
CA GLN A 73 -10.09 -6.07 -12.29
C GLN A 73 -10.94 -5.23 -13.26
N ALA A 74 -12.27 -5.23 -13.11
CA ALA A 74 -13.16 -4.44 -13.96
C ALA A 74 -12.91 -2.92 -13.80
N ILE A 75 -12.59 -2.47 -12.58
CA ILE A 75 -12.24 -1.07 -12.32
C ILE A 75 -10.94 -0.70 -13.06
N TYR A 76 -9.93 -1.57 -12.99
CA TYR A 76 -8.65 -1.39 -13.69
C TYR A 76 -8.85 -1.34 -15.21
N GLU A 77 -9.60 -2.28 -15.79
CA GLU A 77 -9.86 -2.30 -17.23
C GLU A 77 -10.58 -1.03 -17.70
N LEU A 78 -11.57 -0.54 -16.93
CA LEU A 78 -12.28 0.70 -17.23
C LEU A 78 -11.39 1.94 -17.10
N SER A 79 -10.53 2.00 -16.07
CA SER A 79 -9.61 3.13 -15.91
C SER A 79 -8.57 3.16 -17.02
N ARG A 80 -8.03 1.98 -17.38
CA ARG A 80 -7.09 1.80 -18.50
C ARG A 80 -7.71 2.21 -19.82
N ALA A 81 -8.92 1.73 -20.15
CA ALA A 81 -9.62 2.12 -21.37
C ALA A 81 -9.89 3.64 -21.43
N LYS A 82 -10.28 4.24 -20.30
CA LYS A 82 -10.47 5.70 -20.20
C LYS A 82 -9.16 6.46 -20.41
N ALA A 83 -8.04 5.95 -19.90
CA ALA A 83 -6.72 6.56 -20.03
C ALA A 83 -6.20 6.49 -21.47
N ILE A 84 -6.38 5.34 -22.14
CA ILE A 84 -6.09 5.17 -23.57
C ILE A 84 -6.91 6.15 -24.40
N ASN A 85 -8.22 6.24 -24.17
CA ASN A 85 -9.10 7.16 -24.91
C ASN A 85 -8.76 8.64 -24.70
N ARG A 86 -8.13 8.98 -23.58
CA ARG A 86 -7.66 10.33 -23.26
C ARG A 86 -6.23 10.60 -23.70
N GLY A 87 -5.52 9.60 -24.24
CA GLY A 87 -4.20 9.74 -24.83
C GLY A 87 -3.02 9.88 -23.86
N TYR A 88 -3.23 9.72 -22.54
CA TYR A 88 -2.14 9.77 -21.55
C TYR A 88 -1.65 8.39 -21.10
N TRP A 89 -2.24 7.30 -21.60
CA TRP A 89 -1.74 5.95 -21.39
C TRP A 89 -0.83 5.54 -22.54
N THR A 90 0.47 5.47 -22.28
CA THR A 90 1.51 5.13 -23.26
C THR A 90 1.68 3.62 -23.48
N GLY A 91 0.90 2.78 -22.79
CA GLY A 91 1.09 1.34 -22.82
C GLY A 91 2.19 0.85 -21.89
N ASP A 92 2.80 1.76 -21.12
CA ASP A 92 3.84 1.44 -20.16
C ASP A 92 3.28 0.57 -19.01
N PRO A 93 3.79 -0.67 -18.83
CA PRO A 93 3.44 -1.50 -17.68
C PRO A 93 3.94 -0.93 -16.34
N GLY A 94 4.71 0.16 -16.39
CA GLY A 94 5.38 0.77 -15.25
C GLY A 94 6.85 0.36 -15.20
N ASP A 95 7.61 1.13 -14.44
CA ASP A 95 9.03 0.87 -14.22
C ASP A 95 9.26 -0.42 -13.43
N ASP A 96 10.27 -1.18 -13.82
CA ASP A 96 10.65 -2.39 -13.09
C ASP A 96 11.19 -2.04 -11.69
N PHE A 97 11.33 -3.05 -10.82
CA PHE A 97 11.78 -2.82 -9.45
C PHE A 97 13.14 -2.11 -9.38
N ALA A 98 14.06 -2.44 -10.29
CA ALA A 98 15.40 -1.86 -10.29
C ALA A 98 15.36 -0.36 -10.66
N THR A 99 14.46 0.01 -11.57
CA THR A 99 14.23 1.38 -12.00
C THR A 99 13.48 2.17 -10.92
N ALA A 100 12.43 1.59 -10.34
CA ALA A 100 11.64 2.18 -9.26
C ALA A 100 12.42 2.39 -7.95
N SER A 101 13.48 1.61 -7.73
CA SER A 101 14.35 1.73 -6.54
C SER A 101 15.57 2.63 -6.78
N HIS A 102 15.73 3.22 -7.97
CA HIS A 102 16.80 4.15 -8.25
C HIS A 102 16.63 5.44 -7.42
N PRO A 103 17.70 6.01 -6.80
CA PRO A 103 17.58 7.20 -5.95
C PRO A 103 17.00 8.44 -6.65
N SER A 104 17.18 8.53 -7.97
CA SER A 104 16.63 9.62 -8.79
C SER A 104 15.29 9.27 -9.43
N TYR A 105 14.63 8.20 -8.99
CA TYR A 105 13.30 7.83 -9.49
C TYR A 105 12.28 8.92 -9.10
N GLY A 106 11.64 9.52 -10.10
CA GLY A 106 10.75 10.66 -9.91
C GLY A 106 11.42 12.04 -10.04
N GLU A 107 12.75 12.08 -10.25
CA GLU A 107 13.44 13.32 -10.64
C GLU A 107 13.42 13.46 -12.17
N ASP A 108 12.51 14.27 -12.69
CA ASP A 108 12.48 14.59 -14.12
C ASP A 108 13.49 15.70 -14.45
N VAL A 109 14.77 15.32 -14.59
CA VAL A 109 15.88 16.24 -14.90
C VAL A 109 15.81 16.77 -16.35
N SER A 110 14.96 16.18 -17.19
CA SER A 110 14.85 16.50 -18.63
C SER A 110 13.49 17.12 -19.01
N GLY A 111 12.55 17.22 -18.09
CA GLY A 111 11.23 17.77 -18.32
C GLY A 111 11.30 19.27 -18.60
N PRO A 112 10.41 19.81 -19.46
CA PRO A 112 10.28 21.25 -19.58
C PRO A 112 9.90 21.80 -18.21
N LEU A 113 10.75 22.67 -17.66
CA LEU A 113 10.41 23.43 -16.46
C LEU A 113 9.04 24.07 -16.69
N PRO A 114 8.12 23.99 -15.71
CA PRO A 114 6.84 24.69 -15.84
C PRO A 114 7.13 26.18 -16.14
N PRO A 115 6.32 26.84 -16.98
CA PRO A 115 6.42 28.28 -17.18
C PRO A 115 6.47 28.96 -15.82
N SER A 116 7.28 30.01 -15.70
CA SER A 116 7.65 30.69 -14.45
C SER A 116 6.50 31.40 -13.71
N GLU A 117 5.34 30.76 -13.54
CA GLU A 117 4.22 31.26 -12.75
C GLU A 117 4.42 31.07 -11.24
N LEU A 118 5.59 30.61 -10.79
CA LEU A 118 5.97 30.53 -9.37
C LEU A 118 6.75 31.77 -8.87
N VAL A 119 6.64 32.92 -9.53
CA VAL A 119 7.23 34.18 -9.00
C VAL A 119 6.49 34.64 -7.72
N ASP A 120 5.28 34.13 -7.49
CA ASP A 120 4.51 34.35 -6.27
C ASP A 120 4.19 33.03 -5.53
N ASP A 121 5.12 32.07 -5.51
CA ASP A 121 5.00 30.97 -4.54
C ASP A 121 5.30 31.59 -3.15
N PRO A 122 4.34 31.62 -2.20
CA PRO A 122 4.64 32.12 -0.87
C PRO A 122 5.78 31.27 -0.32
N GLU A 123 6.87 31.95 0.04
CA GLU A 123 8.03 31.35 0.72
C GLU A 123 7.51 30.31 1.70
N ALA A 124 7.99 29.06 1.52
CA ALA A 124 7.52 27.89 2.24
C ALA A 124 7.18 28.25 3.70
N PRO A 125 6.04 27.80 4.24
CA PRO A 125 5.62 28.21 5.58
C PRO A 125 6.77 27.97 6.55
N ASP A 126 7.19 29.02 7.24
CA ASP A 126 8.28 28.97 8.21
C ASP A 126 7.92 27.95 9.30
N TYR A 127 8.43 26.73 9.17
CA TYR A 127 8.30 25.68 10.17
C TYR A 127 9.28 25.96 11.32
N GLN A 128 9.14 27.12 11.97
CA GLN A 128 9.72 27.30 13.29
C GLN A 128 8.99 26.36 14.23
N GLU A 129 9.71 25.34 14.73
CA GLU A 129 9.22 24.54 15.83
C GLU A 129 8.84 25.48 16.99
N PRO A 130 7.59 25.45 17.47
CA PRO A 130 7.19 26.32 18.57
C PRO A 130 8.02 25.94 19.79
N ALA A 131 8.75 26.93 20.32
CA ALA A 131 9.70 26.70 21.41
C ALA A 131 9.06 26.09 22.67
N ASP A 132 7.74 26.28 22.89
CA ASP A 132 7.03 25.80 24.08
C ASP A 132 5.54 25.47 23.82
N ALA A 133 5.02 24.47 24.55
CA ALA A 133 3.65 23.95 24.48
C ALA A 133 2.53 24.97 24.80
N ALA A 134 2.88 26.14 25.34
CA ALA A 134 1.93 27.24 25.53
C ALA A 134 1.59 27.94 24.20
N ALA A 135 2.55 28.01 23.26
CA ALA A 135 2.37 28.67 21.96
C ALA A 135 1.47 27.85 21.01
N GLU A 136 1.45 26.52 21.13
CA GLU A 136 0.56 25.64 20.35
C GLU A 136 -0.94 25.89 20.64
N ARG A 137 -1.28 26.29 21.87
CA ARG A 137 -2.68 26.52 22.28
C ARG A 137 -3.25 27.82 21.71
N ASP A 138 -2.43 28.85 21.55
CA ASP A 138 -2.85 30.12 20.96
C ASP A 138 -2.97 30.03 19.43
N ALA A 139 -2.11 29.27 18.76
CA ALA A 139 -2.17 29.02 17.32
C ALA A 139 -3.43 28.23 16.90
N SER A 140 -3.90 27.32 17.76
CA SER A 140 -5.14 26.57 17.51
C SER A 140 -6.40 27.45 17.58
N THR A 141 -6.35 28.54 18.36
CA THR A 141 -7.50 29.42 18.59
C THR A 141 -7.74 30.39 17.42
N THR A 142 -6.71 30.75 16.65
CA THR A 142 -6.84 31.67 15.50
C THR A 142 -7.42 31.00 14.25
N MET A 143 -7.13 29.71 14.02
CA MET A 143 -7.68 28.92 12.90
C MET A 143 -9.22 28.77 12.96
N THR A 144 -9.81 28.86 14.15
CA THR A 144 -11.26 28.68 14.33
C THR A 144 -12.07 29.95 14.00
N LYS A 145 -11.44 31.13 13.91
CA LYS A 145 -12.12 32.40 13.59
C LYS A 145 -12.15 32.77 12.11
N LEU A 146 -11.40 32.07 11.24
CA LEU A 146 -11.32 32.36 9.80
C LEU A 146 -12.22 31.45 8.93
N LYS A 147 -13.25 30.85 9.54
CA LYS A 147 -14.39 30.24 8.83
C LYS A 147 -15.69 30.91 9.27
N ARG A 148 -15.87 32.16 8.88
CA ARG A 148 -17.20 32.79 8.79
C ARG A 148 -17.22 33.82 7.69
#